data_AF-A0A452EXL3-F1
#
_entry.id   AF-A0A452EXL3-F1
#
_cell.length_a   1.000
_cell.length_b   1.000
_cell.length_c   1.000
_cell.angle_alpha   90.00
_cell.angle_beta   90.00
_cell.angle_gamma   90.00
#
_symmetry.space_group_name_H-M   'P 1'
#
loop_
_entity.id
_entity.type
_entity.pdbx_description
1 polymer ?
#
loop_
_entity_poly.entity_id
_entity_poly.type
_entity_poly.pdbx_seq_one_letter_code
_entity_poly.pdbx_strand_id
1 'polypeptide(L)'
;MTEARRLPPPLPPRLDWFVQTQVDQLTCEGVPEWFHGAISREDAENLLESQPPGSFLIRVSHSHVGYTLSYNRVPTELRTAATTSW
;
A
#
# COMPACT_ATOMS: atom_id res chain seq x y z
N MET A 1 2.40 18.13 37.08
CA MET A 1 3.13 17.29 36.10
C MET A 1 2.20 17.12 34.90
N THR A 2 2.27 18.04 33.94
CA THR A 2 1.36 18.06 32.79
C THR A 2 1.98 17.22 31.68
N GLU A 3 1.40 16.06 31.40
CA GLU A 3 1.67 15.31 30.18
C GLU A 3 1.46 16.22 28.98
N ALA A 4 2.55 16.60 28.32
CA ALA A 4 2.49 17.19 27.00
C ALA A 4 1.81 16.16 26.09
N ARG A 5 0.56 16.43 25.73
CA ARG A 5 -0.18 15.72 24.67
C ARG A 5 0.77 15.56 23.49
N ARG A 6 1.33 14.36 23.31
CA ARG A 6 2.27 14.06 22.24
C ARG A 6 1.48 14.22 20.95
N LEU A 7 1.60 15.40 20.33
CA LEU A 7 1.03 15.64 19.02
C LEU A 7 1.62 14.59 18.08
N PRO A 8 0.80 13.94 17.23
CA PRO A 8 1.32 13.02 16.25
C PRO A 8 2.39 13.76 15.43
N PRO A 9 3.51 13.09 15.08
CA PRO A 9 4.52 13.71 14.24
C PRO A 9 3.84 14.28 12.99
N PRO A 10 4.26 15.46 12.50
CA PRO A 10 3.72 16.00 11.26
C PRO A 10 3.85 14.91 10.19
N LEU A 11 2.77 14.73 9.42
CA LEU A 11 2.78 13.80 8.32
C LEU A 11 4.01 14.12 7.45
N PRO A 12 4.69 13.10 6.90
CA PRO A 12 5.69 13.34 5.87
C PRO A 12 5.15 14.36 4.87
N PRO A 13 5.93 15.37 4.45
CA PRO A 13 5.44 16.48 3.59
C PRO A 13 4.74 16.04 2.29
N ARG A 14 4.88 14.76 1.95
CA ARG A 14 4.35 14.11 0.76
C ARG A 14 3.10 13.27 1.04
N LEU A 15 2.57 13.29 2.25
CA LEU A 15 1.23 12.79 2.55
C LEU A 15 0.20 13.93 2.54
N ASP A 16 0.66 15.18 2.61
CA ASP A 16 -0.20 16.37 2.55
C ASP A 16 -1.02 16.43 1.25
N TRP A 17 -0.44 16.07 0.10
CA TRP A 17 -1.19 16.06 -1.17
C TRP A 17 -2.40 15.11 -1.11
N PHE A 18 -2.23 13.95 -0.46
CA PHE A 18 -3.27 12.93 -0.35
C PHE A 18 -4.40 13.45 0.54
N VAL A 19 -4.03 14.00 1.70
CA VAL A 19 -4.99 14.60 2.64
C VAL A 19 -5.75 15.78 2.01
N GLN A 20 -5.06 16.64 1.27
CA GLN A 20 -5.64 17.85 0.70
C GLN A 20 -6.49 17.61 -0.55
N THR A 21 -6.25 16.51 -1.29
CA THR A 21 -6.84 16.33 -2.64
C THR A 21 -7.71 15.09 -2.77
N GLN A 22 -7.40 14.02 -2.03
CA GLN A 22 -7.95 12.69 -2.28
C GLN A 22 -8.82 12.16 -1.13
N VAL A 23 -8.56 12.58 0.11
CA VAL A 23 -9.29 12.07 1.29
C VAL A 23 -10.79 12.32 1.18
N ASP A 24 -11.21 13.53 0.83
CA ASP A 24 -12.64 13.85 0.71
C ASP A 24 -13.35 13.01 -0.36
N GLN A 25 -12.69 12.74 -1.49
CA GLN A 25 -13.26 11.91 -2.55
C GLN A 25 -13.41 10.45 -2.07
N LEU A 26 -12.38 9.88 -1.44
CA LEU A 26 -12.41 8.51 -0.91
C LEU A 26 -13.39 8.33 0.24
N THR A 27 -13.62 9.35 1.07
CA THR A 27 -14.59 9.27 2.17
C THR A 27 -16.03 9.42 1.68
N CYS A 28 -16.26 10.19 0.62
CA CYS A 28 -17.58 10.33 0.00
C CYS A 28 -17.98 9.11 -0.85
N GLU A 29 -17.06 8.59 -1.67
CA GLU A 29 -17.33 7.47 -2.58
C GLU A 29 -17.17 6.09 -1.92
N GLY A 30 -16.53 6.06 -0.75
CA GLY A 30 -16.18 4.84 -0.03
C GLY A 30 -14.77 4.38 -0.35
N VAL A 31 -14.07 3.92 0.68
CA VAL A 31 -12.69 3.44 0.54
C VAL A 31 -12.70 2.05 -0.12
N PRO A 32 -12.06 1.87 -1.29
CA PRO A 32 -12.00 0.56 -1.92
C PRO A 32 -11.22 -0.44 -1.08
N GLU A 33 -11.62 -1.72 -1.09
CA GLU A 33 -10.99 -2.77 -0.29
C GLU A 33 -9.51 -3.01 -0.65
N TRP A 34 -9.12 -2.72 -1.90
CA TRP A 34 -7.75 -2.81 -2.38
C TRP A 34 -6.90 -1.57 -2.04
N PHE A 35 -7.47 -0.54 -1.41
CA PHE A 35 -6.76 0.66 -0.98
C PHE A 35 -6.41 0.61 0.51
N HIS A 36 -5.12 0.66 0.82
CA HIS A 36 -4.63 0.50 2.20
C HIS A 36 -4.02 1.78 2.78
N GLY A 37 -4.16 2.93 2.10
CA GLY A 37 -3.64 4.19 2.62
C GLY A 37 -2.11 4.24 2.70
N ALA A 38 -1.58 4.91 3.72
CA ALA A 38 -0.16 5.19 3.89
C ALA A 38 0.58 4.08 4.65
N ILE A 39 0.62 2.88 4.08
CA ILE A 39 1.37 1.74 4.62
C ILE A 39 2.79 1.66 4.05
N SER A 40 3.70 1.09 4.84
CA SER A 40 5.08 0.87 4.41
C SER A 40 5.16 -0.20 3.30
N ARG A 41 6.34 -0.33 2.68
CA ARG A 41 6.57 -1.41 1.72
C ARG A 41 6.49 -2.77 2.41
N GLU A 42 7.11 -2.92 3.57
CA GLU A 42 7.16 -4.17 4.33
C GLU A 42 5.75 -4.59 4.76
N ASP A 43 4.92 -3.66 5.25
CA ASP A 43 3.52 -3.97 5.61
C ASP A 43 2.71 -4.45 4.40
N ALA A 44 2.91 -3.81 3.24
CA ALA A 44 2.25 -4.23 2.00
C ALA A 44 2.70 -5.62 1.55
N GLU A 45 3.99 -5.93 1.68
CA GLU A 45 4.54 -7.25 1.37
C GLU A 45 3.99 -8.33 2.30
N ASN A 46 3.95 -8.07 3.61
CA ASN A 46 3.37 -8.98 4.61
C ASN A 46 1.88 -9.26 4.35
N LEU A 47 1.09 -8.25 3.99
CA LEU A 47 -0.31 -8.43 3.63
C LEU A 47 -0.46 -9.34 2.40
N LEU A 48 0.36 -9.12 1.38
CA LEU A 48 0.30 -9.84 0.11
C LEU A 48 0.87 -11.27 0.20
N GLU A 49 1.79 -11.54 1.13
CA GLU A 49 2.35 -12.89 1.35
C GLU A 49 1.27 -13.90 1.74
N SER A 50 0.28 -13.46 2.52
CA SER A 50 -0.86 -14.29 2.94
C SER A 50 -1.91 -14.51 1.84
N GLN A 51 -1.79 -13.81 0.71
CA GLN A 51 -2.79 -13.75 -0.35
C GLN A 51 -2.36 -14.61 -1.55
N PRO A 52 -3.32 -15.10 -2.37
CA PRO A 52 -2.98 -15.88 -3.55
C PRO A 52 -2.14 -15.05 -4.56
N PRO A 53 -1.29 -15.72 -5.37
CA PRO A 53 -0.54 -15.04 -6.43
C PRO A 53 -1.44 -14.24 -7.37
N GLY A 54 -1.00 -13.04 -7.75
CA GLY A 54 -1.79 -12.10 -8.55
C GLY A 54 -2.63 -11.12 -7.72
N SER A 55 -2.70 -11.30 -6.40
CA SER A 55 -3.29 -10.30 -5.49
C SER A 55 -2.51 -8.99 -5.53
N PHE A 56 -3.20 -7.87 -5.37
CA PHE A 56 -2.59 -6.55 -5.38
C PHE A 56 -3.26 -5.62 -4.38
N LEU A 57 -2.54 -4.56 -4.03
CA LEU A 57 -3.08 -3.45 -3.27
C LEU A 57 -2.42 -2.14 -3.69
N ILE A 58 -3.15 -1.04 -3.48
CA ILE A 58 -2.67 0.32 -3.72
C ILE A 58 -2.43 1.01 -2.38
N ARG A 59 -1.27 1.65 -2.26
CA ARG A 59 -0.86 2.44 -1.11
C ARG A 59 -0.38 3.83 -1.53
N VAL A 60 -0.40 4.78 -0.60
CA VAL A 60 0.16 6.12 -0.82
C VAL A 60 1.69 6.02 -0.77
N SER A 61 2.39 6.64 -1.72
CA SER A 61 3.85 6.64 -1.72
C SER A 61 4.40 7.58 -0.65
N HIS A 62 5.35 7.08 0.15
CA HIS A 62 6.06 7.92 1.14
C HIS A 62 7.23 8.70 0.50
N SER A 63 7.66 8.28 -0.71
CA SER A 63 8.84 8.83 -1.39
C SER A 63 8.49 9.84 -2.48
N HIS A 64 7.32 9.75 -3.10
CA HIS A 64 6.88 10.62 -4.20
C HIS A 64 5.39 10.97 -4.06
N VAL A 65 4.95 12.04 -4.72
CA VAL A 65 3.52 12.37 -4.80
C VAL A 65 2.84 11.34 -5.70
N GLY A 66 1.81 10.68 -5.17
CA GLY A 66 1.02 9.68 -5.88
C GLY A 66 0.91 8.34 -5.16
N TYR A 67 0.47 7.33 -5.92
CA TYR A 67 0.20 5.99 -5.43
C TYR A 67 1.31 5.01 -5.82
N THR A 68 1.40 3.91 -5.08
CA THR A 68 2.26 2.78 -5.37
C THR A 68 1.42 1.51 -5.40
N LEU A 69 1.59 0.73 -6.46
CA LEU A 69 0.99 -0.60 -6.60
C LEU A 69 1.95 -1.64 -6.01
N SER A 70 1.49 -2.37 -5.00
CA SER A 70 2.16 -3.57 -4.50
C SER A 70 1.39 -4.79 -5.03
N TYR A 71 2.09 -5.82 -5.51
CA TYR A 71 1.44 -7.01 -6.05
C TYR A 71 2.21 -8.28 -5.69
N ASN A 72 1.48 -9.35 -5.35
CA ASN A 72 2.04 -10.67 -5.09
C ASN A 72 2.37 -11.35 -6.42
N ARG A 73 3.66 -11.59 -6.66
CA ARG A 73 4.11 -12.25 -7.89
C ARG A 73 3.94 -13.77 -7.75
N VAL A 74 3.62 -14.44 -8.85
CA VAL A 74 3.78 -15.90 -8.91
C VAL A 74 5.26 -16.23 -8.69
N PRO A 75 5.61 -17.13 -7.76
CA PRO A 75 6.99 -17.58 -7.57
C PRO A 75 7.58 -18.06 -8.89
N THR A 76 8.72 -17.49 -9.27
CA THR A 76 9.39 -17.75 -10.55
C THR A 76 9.67 -19.25 -10.75
N GLU A 77 9.85 -20.01 -9.67
CA GLU A 77 10.13 -21.46 -9.70
C GLU A 77 8.99 -22.29 -10.31
N LEU A 78 7.74 -21.83 -10.18
CA LEU A 78 6.58 -22.50 -10.80
C LEU A 78 6.46 -22.22 -12.31
N ARG A 79 7.16 -21.20 -12.82
CA ARG A 79 7.16 -20.87 -14.26
C ARG A 79 8.12 -21.76 -15.05
N THR A 80 9.20 -22.23 -14.42
CA THR A 80 10.22 -23.05 -15.09
C THR A 80 9.80 -24.52 -15.22
N ALA A 81 8.94 -25.03 -14.32
CA ALA A 81 8.46 -26.41 -14.35
C ALA A 81 7.49 -26.72 -15.52
N ALA A 82 6.93 -25.69 -16.17
CA ALA A 82 5.93 -25.85 -17.22
C ALA A 82 6.50 -25.91 -18.65
N THR A 83 7.82 -25.77 -18.86
CA THR A 83 8.42 -25.71 -20.21
C THR A 83 9.22 -26.96 -20.63
N THR A 84 9.28 -28.00 -19.80
CA THR A 84 10.01 -29.24 -20.15
C THR A 84 9.04 -30.40 -20.31
N SER A 85 8.24 -30.38 -21.39
CA SER A 85 7.64 -31.62 -21.91
C SER A 85 7.32 -31.45 -23.40
N TRP A 86 8.31 -31.77 -24.24
CA TRP A 86 8.17 -32.23 -25.62
C TRP A 86 9.29 -33.24 -25.87
#